data_AF-A0A447NJS0-F1
#
_entry.id   AF-A0A447NJS0-F1
#
_cell.length_a   1.000
_cell.length_b   1.000
_cell.length_c   1.000
_cell.angle_alpha   90.00
_cell.angle_beta   90.00
_cell.angle_gamma   90.00
#
_symmetry.space_group_name_H-M   'P 1'
#
loop_
_entity.id
_entity.type
_entity.pdbx_description
1 polymer ?
#
loop_
_entity_poly.entity_id
_entity_poly.type
_entity_poly.pdbx_seq_one_letter_code
_entity_poly.pdbx_strand_id
1 'polypeptide(L)'
;MMRKTLLATVLTFTAMAAHADYKCSVTPRDDVILSPQTVQVKGENGNLVITPDGNVMYNGKQYTLSAAQREQAKDYQAELRSALPWIDEGARSRVEKGRVALDKIIAKEVGESSNMRSRLTKLDAQLKAQMNRIIEHRTDGLTFHYKAIDQVRADGQQLVNQAMGGILQDSINEMGAKAVLKGGGNPLQGVMGSLGGLQTAIQNEWKNQEKDFQQFGKDVCSRVVTLEDSRKALVGSLK
;
A
#
# COMPACT_ATOMS: atom_id res chain seq x y z
N MET A 1 12.27 47.73 1.11
CA MET A 1 10.87 47.31 0.89
C MET A 1 10.73 46.82 -0.55
N MET A 2 10.61 45.51 -0.76
CA MET A 2 10.27 44.94 -2.07
C MET A 2 9.38 43.73 -1.85
N ARG A 3 8.15 43.83 -2.35
CA ARG A 3 7.14 42.77 -2.42
C ARG A 3 7.68 41.63 -3.28
N LYS A 4 8.11 40.54 -2.64
CA LYS A 4 8.27 39.23 -3.27
C LYS A 4 7.04 38.40 -2.92
N THR A 5 6.12 38.31 -3.85
CA THR A 5 5.06 37.31 -3.85
C THR A 5 4.96 36.83 -5.27
N LEU A 6 5.31 35.57 -5.52
CA LEU A 6 4.68 34.69 -6.51
C LEU A 6 5.47 33.37 -6.63
N LEU A 7 4.73 32.27 -6.49
CA LEU A 7 4.99 30.94 -7.03
C LEU A 7 5.96 30.05 -6.25
N ALA A 8 5.61 29.79 -4.99
CA ALA A 8 5.89 28.50 -4.35
C ALA A 8 4.55 27.89 -3.92
N THR A 9 3.68 27.57 -4.89
CA THR A 9 2.55 26.68 -4.65
C THR A 9 3.10 25.27 -4.56
N VAL A 10 3.49 24.96 -3.33
CA VAL A 10 3.75 23.64 -2.79
C VAL A 10 2.72 22.64 -3.34
N LEU A 11 3.11 21.87 -4.36
CA LEU A 11 2.53 20.56 -4.66
C LEU A 11 3.16 19.55 -3.68
N THR A 12 3.02 19.80 -2.38
CA THR A 12 3.08 18.69 -1.45
C THR A 12 1.84 17.88 -1.73
N PHE A 13 2.01 16.65 -2.18
CA PHE A 13 1.04 15.60 -1.93
C PHE A 13 0.97 15.38 -0.41
N THR A 14 0.43 16.34 0.33
CA THR A 14 0.00 16.24 1.73
C THR A 14 -1.33 15.47 1.84
N ALA A 15 -1.71 14.71 0.81
CA ALA A 15 -2.77 13.71 0.93
C ALA A 15 -2.45 12.67 2.02
N MET A 16 -1.18 12.51 2.43
CA MET A 16 -0.78 11.71 3.58
C MET A 16 -0.92 12.43 4.94
N ALA A 17 -1.14 13.75 4.96
CA ALA A 17 -1.22 14.56 6.19
C ALA A 17 -2.65 14.89 6.64
N ALA A 18 -3.67 14.53 5.84
CA ALA A 18 -5.08 14.59 6.26
C ALA A 18 -5.54 13.34 7.04
N HIS A 19 -4.64 12.40 7.34
CA HIS A 19 -4.93 11.19 8.10
C HIS A 19 -4.84 11.45 9.62
N ALA A 20 -5.71 12.33 10.13
CA ALA A 20 -5.72 12.66 11.55
C ALA A 20 -6.40 11.62 12.46
N ASP A 21 -7.31 10.74 11.96
CA ASP A 21 -8.15 9.96 12.89
C ASP A 21 -8.29 8.44 12.62
N TYR A 22 -7.71 7.88 11.56
CA TYR A 22 -7.73 6.41 11.41
C TYR A 22 -6.47 5.76 11.98
N LYS A 23 -6.37 5.75 13.31
CA LYS A 23 -5.44 4.86 14.03
C LYS A 23 -6.16 3.54 14.28
N CYS A 24 -5.67 2.46 13.65
CA CYS A 24 -6.12 1.13 14.04
C CYS A 24 -5.80 0.92 15.53
N SER A 25 -6.75 0.38 16.30
CA SER A 25 -6.58 0.17 17.75
C SER A 25 -5.50 -0.86 18.09
N VAL A 26 -5.08 -1.64 17.09
CA VAL A 26 -4.02 -2.63 17.19
C VAL A 26 -2.90 -2.32 16.22
N THR A 27 -1.67 -2.52 16.68
CA THR A 27 -0.46 -2.51 15.84
C THR A 27 0.07 -3.94 15.84
N PRO A 28 0.15 -4.63 14.70
CA PRO A 28 0.75 -5.95 14.64
C PRO A 28 2.18 -5.93 15.20
N ARG A 29 2.49 -6.86 16.10
CA ARG A 29 3.81 -7.02 16.73
C ARG A 29 4.45 -8.39 16.48
N ASP A 30 3.81 -9.17 15.62
CA ASP A 30 4.24 -10.51 15.28
C ASP A 30 4.30 -10.67 13.76
N ASP A 31 5.29 -11.43 13.31
CA ASP A 31 5.33 -11.97 11.97
C ASP A 31 4.33 -13.13 11.87
N VAL A 32 3.72 -13.28 10.69
CA VAL A 32 2.84 -14.41 10.39
C VAL A 32 3.40 -15.17 9.20
N ILE A 33 3.70 -16.45 9.37
CA ILE A 33 4.20 -17.33 8.32
C ILE A 33 3.11 -18.36 8.02
N LEU A 34 2.58 -18.30 6.81
CA LEU A 34 1.61 -19.25 6.29
C LEU A 34 2.32 -20.24 5.38
N SER A 35 2.22 -21.53 5.69
CA SER A 35 2.60 -22.62 4.79
C SER A 35 1.47 -23.65 4.68
N PRO A 36 1.49 -24.59 3.72
CA PRO A 36 0.52 -25.69 3.69
C PRO A 36 0.50 -26.49 5.00
N GLN A 37 1.66 -26.65 5.64
CA GLN A 37 1.81 -27.54 6.79
C GLN A 37 1.61 -26.86 8.13
N THR A 38 1.80 -25.55 8.21
CA THR A 38 1.66 -24.81 9.46
C THR A 38 1.27 -23.36 9.23
N VAL A 39 0.62 -22.79 10.24
CA VAL A 39 0.59 -21.35 10.47
C VAL A 39 1.46 -21.06 11.68
N GLN A 40 2.41 -20.14 11.53
CA GLN A 40 3.26 -19.70 12.62
C GLN A 40 3.09 -18.20 12.85
N VAL A 41 2.90 -17.81 14.10
CA VAL A 41 2.82 -16.41 14.54
C VAL A 41 3.93 -16.20 15.55
N LYS A 42 4.90 -15.36 15.23
CA LYS A 42 6.11 -15.18 16.04
C LYS A 42 6.49 -13.71 16.21
N GLY A 43 6.82 -13.30 17.41
CA GLY A 43 7.25 -11.93 17.66
C GLY A 43 7.25 -11.58 19.14
N GLU A 44 6.79 -10.37 19.45
CA GLU A 44 6.73 -9.86 20.83
C GLU A 44 5.76 -10.66 21.70
N ASN A 45 4.77 -11.33 21.10
CA ASN A 45 3.77 -12.11 21.82
C ASN A 45 4.08 -13.61 21.93
N GLY A 46 5.32 -14.02 21.67
CA GLY A 46 5.77 -15.41 21.72
C GLY A 46 5.77 -16.08 20.35
N ASN A 47 5.91 -17.41 20.34
CA ASN A 47 5.98 -18.23 19.13
C ASN A 47 4.88 -19.30 19.15
N LEU A 48 3.83 -19.07 18.38
CA LEU A 48 2.68 -19.95 18.22
C LEU A 48 2.78 -20.67 16.87
N VAL A 49 2.74 -21.99 16.88
CA VAL A 49 2.72 -22.83 15.68
C VAL A 49 1.46 -23.70 15.71
N ILE A 50 0.70 -23.69 14.62
CA ILE A 50 -0.57 -24.40 14.47
C ILE A 50 -0.51 -25.27 13.22
N THR A 51 -0.80 -26.57 13.36
CA THR A 51 -0.91 -27.53 12.25
C THR A 51 -2.34 -27.54 11.68
N PRO A 52 -2.60 -28.11 10.49
CA PRO A 52 -3.91 -28.03 9.84
C PRO A 52 -5.02 -28.74 10.62
N ASP A 53 -4.68 -29.74 11.41
CA ASP A 53 -5.59 -30.45 12.31
C ASP A 53 -5.85 -29.72 13.64
N GLY A 54 -5.21 -28.56 13.84
CA GLY A 54 -5.40 -27.69 15.00
C GLY A 54 -4.53 -28.04 16.20
N ASN A 55 -3.47 -28.84 16.05
CA ASN A 55 -2.51 -29.01 17.14
C ASN A 55 -1.68 -27.74 17.31
N VAL A 56 -1.38 -27.41 18.57
CA VAL A 56 -0.70 -26.18 18.94
C VAL A 56 0.61 -26.48 19.66
N MET A 57 1.67 -25.83 19.19
CA MET A 57 2.91 -25.67 19.92
C MET A 57 3.08 -24.18 20.25
N TYR A 58 3.32 -23.86 21.52
CA TYR A 58 3.52 -22.48 21.95
C TYR A 58 4.81 -22.37 22.77
N ASN A 59 5.70 -21.45 22.36
CA ASN A 59 7.03 -21.26 22.93
C ASN A 59 7.85 -22.57 23.05
N GLY A 60 7.73 -23.43 22.04
CA GLY A 60 8.44 -24.72 21.96
C GLY A 60 7.81 -25.86 22.78
N LYS A 61 6.72 -25.59 23.52
CA LYS A 61 5.98 -26.62 24.26
C LYS A 61 4.76 -27.08 23.46
N GLN A 62 4.62 -28.39 23.30
CA GLN A 62 3.41 -29.00 22.73
C GLN A 62 2.28 -28.99 23.76
N TYR A 63 1.07 -28.62 23.36
CA TYR A 63 -0.10 -28.60 24.23
C TYR A 63 -1.11 -29.69 23.83
N THR A 64 -1.63 -30.41 24.82
CA THR A 64 -2.79 -31.30 24.63
C THR A 64 -4.05 -30.46 24.74
N LEU A 65 -4.76 -30.31 23.63
CA LEU A 65 -5.94 -29.45 23.52
C LEU A 65 -7.23 -30.22 23.78
N SER A 66 -8.19 -29.55 24.43
CA SER A 66 -9.60 -29.96 24.38
C SER A 66 -10.17 -29.80 22.95
N ALA A 67 -11.34 -30.41 22.70
CA ALA A 67 -12.02 -30.28 21.42
C ALA A 67 -12.30 -28.80 21.05
N ALA A 68 -12.74 -28.01 22.03
CA ALA A 68 -13.02 -26.58 21.84
C ALA A 68 -11.75 -25.78 21.51
N GLN A 69 -10.64 -26.03 22.21
CA GLN A 69 -9.36 -25.34 21.93
C GLN A 69 -8.80 -25.72 20.56
N ARG A 70 -8.94 -26.99 20.16
CA ARG A 70 -8.52 -27.44 18.83
C ARG A 70 -9.34 -26.76 17.74
N GLU A 71 -10.64 -26.59 17.94
CA GLU A 71 -11.48 -25.87 16.99
C GLU A 71 -11.10 -24.39 16.92
N GLN A 72 -10.90 -23.73 18.07
CA GLN A 72 -10.38 -22.34 18.10
C GLN A 72 -9.05 -22.18 17.35
N ALA A 73 -8.14 -23.16 17.46
CA ALA A 73 -6.89 -23.15 16.72
C ALA A 73 -7.09 -23.29 15.21
N LYS A 74 -8.07 -24.09 14.77
CA LYS A 74 -8.44 -24.22 13.35
C LYS A 74 -9.10 -22.95 12.82
N ASP A 75 -10.00 -22.35 13.58
CA ASP A 75 -10.66 -21.10 13.22
C ASP A 75 -9.62 -19.99 13.04
N TYR A 76 -8.74 -19.80 14.03
CA TYR A 76 -7.70 -18.78 13.97
C TYR A 76 -6.74 -18.97 12.78
N GLN A 77 -6.29 -20.19 12.50
CA GLN A 77 -5.44 -20.41 11.33
C GLN A 77 -6.20 -20.17 10.01
N ALA A 78 -7.49 -20.51 9.95
CA ALA A 78 -8.31 -20.31 8.75
C ALA A 78 -8.54 -18.81 8.50
N GLU A 79 -8.77 -18.04 9.56
CA GLU A 79 -8.84 -16.58 9.51
C GLU A 79 -7.54 -15.98 8.97
N LEU A 80 -6.38 -16.41 9.47
CA LEU A 80 -5.08 -15.93 8.97
C LEU A 80 -4.86 -16.29 7.50
N ARG A 81 -5.19 -17.53 7.10
CA ARG A 81 -5.07 -18.00 5.72
C ARG A 81 -6.01 -17.27 4.75
N SER A 82 -7.12 -16.75 5.23
CA SER A 82 -8.04 -15.93 4.43
C SER A 82 -7.63 -14.46 4.40
N ALA A 83 -7.25 -13.91 5.55
CA ALA A 83 -6.97 -12.49 5.71
C ALA A 83 -5.70 -12.05 4.99
N LEU A 84 -4.57 -12.77 5.15
CA LEU A 84 -3.28 -12.33 4.60
C LEU A 84 -3.31 -12.20 3.06
N PRO A 85 -3.77 -13.21 2.29
CA PRO A 85 -3.89 -13.08 0.84
C PRO A 85 -4.82 -11.94 0.42
N TRP A 86 -5.95 -11.77 1.11
CA TRP A 86 -6.91 -10.70 0.81
C TRP A 86 -6.31 -9.30 1.06
N ILE A 87 -5.53 -9.13 2.13
CA ILE A 87 -4.83 -7.87 2.43
C ILE A 87 -3.78 -7.59 1.34
N ASP A 88 -2.97 -8.57 0.98
CA ASP A 88 -1.93 -8.41 -0.04
C ASP A 88 -2.52 -8.05 -1.41
N GLU A 89 -3.48 -8.84 -1.89
CA GLU A 89 -4.14 -8.59 -3.17
C GLU A 89 -4.88 -7.24 -3.17
N GLY A 90 -5.62 -6.96 -2.09
CA GLY A 90 -6.37 -5.72 -1.92
C GLY A 90 -5.47 -4.48 -1.96
N ALA A 91 -4.27 -4.56 -1.37
CA ALA A 91 -3.31 -3.47 -1.42
C ALA A 91 -2.68 -3.35 -2.82
N ARG A 92 -2.26 -4.46 -3.44
CA ARG A 92 -1.61 -4.46 -4.76
C ARG A 92 -2.54 -3.95 -5.86
N SER A 93 -3.80 -4.35 -5.79
CA SER A 93 -4.85 -3.89 -6.71
C SER A 93 -5.02 -2.39 -6.66
N ARG A 94 -4.89 -1.77 -5.48
CA ARG A 94 -5.05 -0.32 -5.33
C ARG A 94 -3.87 0.48 -5.86
N VAL A 95 -2.65 -0.02 -5.71
CA VAL A 95 -1.47 0.56 -6.37
C VAL A 95 -1.64 0.52 -7.89
N GLU A 96 -2.10 -0.62 -8.43
CA GLU A 96 -2.36 -0.78 -9.86
C GLU A 96 -3.48 0.15 -10.36
N LYS A 97 -4.60 0.24 -9.62
CA LYS A 97 -5.70 1.16 -9.95
C LYS A 97 -5.23 2.61 -9.99
N GLY A 98 -4.41 3.02 -9.02
CA GLY A 98 -3.78 4.34 -8.99
C GLY A 98 -2.94 4.59 -10.24
N ARG A 99 -2.07 3.64 -10.60
CA ARG A 99 -1.26 3.69 -11.83
C ARG A 99 -2.12 3.84 -13.08
N VAL A 100 -3.12 2.96 -13.25
CA VAL A 100 -4.02 2.96 -14.42
C VAL A 100 -4.76 4.28 -14.55
N ALA A 101 -5.24 4.85 -13.45
CA ALA A 101 -5.99 6.09 -13.49
C ALA A 101 -5.09 7.28 -13.86
N LEU A 102 -3.89 7.37 -13.29
CA LEU A 102 -2.90 8.37 -13.68
C LEU A 102 -2.48 8.22 -15.13
N ASP A 103 -2.29 7.00 -15.62
CA ASP A 103 -1.96 6.71 -17.02
C ASP A 103 -3.02 7.25 -17.98
N LYS A 104 -4.31 7.03 -17.69
CA LYS A 104 -5.43 7.57 -18.48
C LYS A 104 -5.41 9.10 -18.53
N ILE A 105 -5.11 9.75 -17.41
CA ILE A 105 -5.00 11.21 -17.36
C ILE A 105 -3.83 11.70 -18.21
N ILE A 106 -2.66 11.08 -18.11
CA ILE A 106 -1.48 11.45 -18.91
C ILE A 106 -1.75 11.24 -20.39
N ALA A 107 -2.33 10.12 -20.78
CA ALA A 107 -2.69 9.83 -22.16
C ALA A 107 -3.61 10.91 -22.74
N LYS A 108 -4.60 11.37 -21.95
CA LYS A 108 -5.54 12.42 -22.36
C LYS A 108 -4.92 13.80 -22.41
N GLU A 109 -4.19 14.22 -21.38
CA GLU A 109 -3.74 15.60 -21.21
C GLU A 109 -2.39 15.87 -21.89
N VAL A 110 -1.53 14.84 -22.03
CA VAL A 110 -0.17 14.99 -22.58
C VAL A 110 0.04 14.14 -23.83
N GLY A 111 -0.58 12.96 -23.92
CA GLY A 111 -0.58 12.11 -25.11
C GLY A 111 -0.07 10.69 -24.85
N GLU A 112 -0.51 9.77 -25.70
CA GLU A 112 -0.25 8.32 -25.61
C GLU A 112 1.25 7.95 -25.60
N SER A 113 2.11 8.73 -26.25
CA SER A 113 3.54 8.45 -26.40
C SER A 113 4.44 9.08 -25.32
N SER A 114 3.88 9.54 -24.20
CA SER A 114 4.64 10.23 -23.17
C SER A 114 5.57 9.29 -22.38
N ASN A 115 6.81 9.72 -22.14
CA ASN A 115 7.77 9.03 -21.28
C ASN A 115 7.30 8.94 -19.82
N MET A 116 6.37 9.81 -19.42
CA MET A 116 5.77 9.77 -18.08
C MET A 116 5.03 8.47 -17.79
N ARG A 117 4.46 7.82 -18.82
CA ARG A 117 3.78 6.52 -18.68
C ARG A 117 4.76 5.41 -18.29
N SER A 118 5.97 5.44 -18.85
CA SER A 118 7.06 4.53 -18.48
C SER A 118 7.47 4.74 -17.02
N ARG A 119 7.57 6.00 -16.58
CA ARG A 119 7.86 6.31 -15.16
C ARG A 119 6.77 5.83 -14.22
N LEU A 120 5.49 5.98 -14.57
CA LEU A 120 4.38 5.44 -13.77
C LEU A 120 4.44 3.92 -13.68
N THR A 121 4.74 3.24 -14.78
CA THR A 121 4.88 1.77 -14.82
C THR A 121 6.04 1.31 -13.94
N LYS A 122 7.17 2.02 -13.98
CA LYS A 122 8.31 1.74 -13.10
C LYS A 122 7.97 1.99 -11.63
N LEU A 123 7.30 3.09 -11.31
CA LEU A 123 6.87 3.41 -9.95
C LEU A 123 5.96 2.31 -9.39
N ASP A 124 4.97 1.86 -10.15
CA ASP A 124 4.07 0.77 -9.76
C ASP A 124 4.85 -0.51 -9.42
N ALA A 125 5.77 -0.93 -10.29
CA ALA A 125 6.61 -2.10 -10.05
C ALA A 125 7.47 -1.94 -8.79
N GLN A 126 8.05 -0.75 -8.56
CA GLN A 126 8.84 -0.45 -7.38
C GLN A 126 8.01 -0.44 -6.10
N LEU A 127 6.80 0.13 -6.13
CA LEU A 127 5.88 0.12 -4.99
C LEU A 127 5.43 -1.30 -4.65
N LYS A 128 5.07 -2.12 -5.65
CA LYS A 128 4.74 -3.54 -5.44
C LYS A 128 5.93 -4.32 -4.87
N ALA A 129 7.15 -4.02 -5.31
CA ALA A 129 8.35 -4.62 -4.72
C ALA A 129 8.55 -4.21 -3.25
N GLN A 130 8.20 -2.98 -2.87
CA GLN A 130 8.19 -2.56 -1.47
C GLN A 130 7.13 -3.33 -0.66
N MET A 131 5.95 -3.54 -1.22
CA MET A 131 4.89 -4.32 -0.57
C MET A 131 5.29 -5.77 -0.31
N ASN A 132 6.08 -6.38 -1.21
CA ASN A 132 6.63 -7.73 -1.01
C ASN A 132 7.52 -7.85 0.22
N ARG A 133 8.05 -6.74 0.73
CA ARG A 133 8.82 -6.73 1.98
C ARG A 133 7.92 -6.77 3.22
N ILE A 134 6.65 -6.34 3.09
CA ILE A 134 5.64 -6.47 4.15
C ILE A 134 5.00 -7.85 4.08
N ILE A 135 4.50 -8.26 2.91
CA ILE A 135 3.94 -9.60 2.68
C ILE A 135 4.78 -10.26 1.60
N GLU A 136 5.70 -11.09 2.05
CA GLU A 136 6.59 -11.86 1.20
C GLU A 136 5.85 -13.05 0.59
N HIS A 137 5.95 -13.18 -0.73
CA HIS A 137 5.47 -14.33 -1.46
C HIS A 137 6.57 -15.37 -1.55
N ARG A 138 6.31 -16.56 -1.03
CA ARG A 138 7.23 -17.69 -1.06
C ARG A 138 6.66 -18.81 -1.91
N THR A 139 7.51 -19.76 -2.30
CA THR A 139 7.07 -20.97 -3.02
C THR A 139 6.11 -21.82 -2.20
N ASP A 140 6.19 -21.74 -0.88
CA ASP A 140 5.42 -22.52 0.08
C ASP A 140 4.43 -21.67 0.89
N GLY A 141 4.11 -20.45 0.47
CA GLY A 141 3.06 -19.63 1.09
C GLY A 141 3.41 -18.15 1.24
N LEU A 142 2.97 -17.53 2.34
CA LEU A 142 3.12 -16.10 2.58
C LEU A 142 3.78 -15.82 3.93
N THR A 143 4.65 -14.81 3.99
CA THR A 143 5.15 -14.28 5.27
C THR A 143 4.80 -12.81 5.42
N PHE A 144 4.04 -12.46 6.45
CA PHE A 144 3.89 -11.08 6.91
C PHE A 144 5.03 -10.70 7.87
N HIS A 145 5.68 -9.56 7.60
CA HIS A 145 6.81 -9.02 8.36
C HIS A 145 6.42 -7.68 9.00
N TYR A 146 6.06 -7.68 10.28
CA TYR A 146 5.50 -6.46 10.91
C TYR A 146 6.52 -5.32 10.99
N LYS A 147 7.80 -5.65 11.20
CA LYS A 147 8.90 -4.67 11.27
C LYS A 147 9.20 -3.97 9.95
N ALA A 148 8.80 -4.57 8.82
CA ALA A 148 9.04 -3.99 7.51
C ALA A 148 8.12 -2.79 7.21
N ILE A 149 6.99 -2.65 7.91
CA ILE A 149 5.95 -1.65 7.60
C ILE A 149 6.50 -0.23 7.59
N ASP A 150 7.21 0.18 8.64
CA ASP A 150 7.69 1.56 8.77
C ASP A 150 8.72 1.91 7.69
N GLN A 151 9.65 0.98 7.43
CA GLN A 151 10.66 1.17 6.38
C GLN A 151 10.01 1.22 4.99
N VAL A 152 9.07 0.31 4.71
CA VAL A 152 8.35 0.28 3.42
C VAL A 152 7.53 1.54 3.22
N ARG A 153 6.91 2.09 4.28
CA ARG A 153 6.23 3.39 4.21
C ARG A 153 7.20 4.50 3.83
N ALA A 154 8.36 4.57 4.49
CA ALA A 154 9.37 5.59 4.19
C ALA A 154 9.92 5.46 2.75
N ASP A 155 10.30 4.25 2.34
CA ASP A 155 10.83 3.97 1.01
C ASP A 155 9.77 4.21 -0.07
N GLY A 156 8.52 3.82 0.17
CA GLY A 156 7.39 4.10 -0.71
C GLY A 156 7.17 5.60 -0.93
N GLN A 157 7.20 6.40 0.14
CA GLN A 157 7.09 7.85 0.03
C GLN A 157 8.25 8.45 -0.78
N GLN A 158 9.47 7.96 -0.58
CA GLN A 158 10.62 8.39 -1.36
C GLN A 158 10.47 8.05 -2.85
N LEU A 159 10.02 6.84 -3.17
CA LEU A 159 9.78 6.41 -4.55
C LEU A 159 8.74 7.29 -5.25
N VAL A 160 7.62 7.58 -4.58
CA VAL A 160 6.59 8.49 -5.12
C VAL A 160 7.18 9.87 -5.38
N ASN A 161 7.91 10.44 -4.42
CA ASN A 161 8.53 11.77 -4.58
C ASN A 161 9.52 11.81 -5.75
N GLN A 162 10.35 10.78 -5.90
CA GLN A 162 11.31 10.67 -7.00
C GLN A 162 10.61 10.55 -8.35
N ALA A 163 9.58 9.70 -8.44
CA ALA A 163 8.80 9.53 -9.66
C ALA A 163 8.07 10.82 -10.05
N MET A 164 7.46 11.52 -9.09
CA MET A 164 6.80 12.80 -9.34
C MET A 164 7.78 13.87 -9.83
N GLY A 165 8.98 13.96 -9.23
CA GLY A 165 10.04 14.85 -9.72
C GLY A 165 10.44 14.55 -11.16
N GLY A 166 10.59 13.26 -11.51
CA GLY A 166 10.89 12.84 -12.88
C GLY A 166 9.75 13.11 -13.88
N ILE A 167 8.49 12.92 -13.47
CA ILE A 167 7.31 13.22 -14.29
C ILE A 167 7.24 14.72 -14.60
N LEU A 168 7.53 15.59 -13.63
CA LEU A 168 7.59 17.03 -13.84
C LEU A 168 8.70 17.43 -14.82
N GLN A 169 9.87 16.80 -14.72
CA GLN A 169 10.97 17.04 -15.66
C GLN A 169 10.59 16.62 -17.09
N ASP A 170 10.04 15.43 -17.26
CA ASP A 170 9.60 14.93 -18.57
C ASP A 170 8.46 15.79 -19.14
N SER A 171 7.53 16.23 -18.29
CA SER A 171 6.45 17.16 -18.66
C SER A 171 6.99 18.43 -19.29
N ILE A 172 7.99 19.06 -18.66
CA ILE A 172 8.61 20.29 -19.15
C ILE A 172 9.32 20.04 -20.49
N ASN A 173 10.08 18.95 -20.60
CA ASN A 173 10.82 18.61 -21.82
C ASN A 173 9.87 18.32 -22.99
N GLU A 174 8.84 17.49 -22.78
CA GLU A 174 7.91 17.06 -23.83
C GLU A 174 6.97 18.19 -24.26
N MET A 175 6.45 18.98 -23.31
CA MET A 175 5.58 20.11 -23.65
C MET A 175 6.38 21.28 -24.22
N GLY A 176 7.61 21.50 -23.77
CA GLY A 176 8.54 22.47 -24.36
C GLY A 176 8.83 22.14 -25.82
N ALA A 177 9.14 20.88 -26.13
CA ALA A 177 9.35 20.44 -27.51
C ALA A 177 8.09 20.58 -28.37
N LYS A 178 6.91 20.20 -27.87
CA LYS A 178 5.63 20.34 -28.59
C LYS A 178 5.27 21.80 -28.87
N ALA A 179 5.58 22.72 -27.97
CA ALA A 179 5.28 24.13 -28.14
C ALA A 179 6.20 24.81 -29.18
N VAL A 180 7.45 24.35 -29.32
CA VAL A 180 8.36 24.78 -30.39
C VAL A 180 7.91 24.26 -31.76
N LEU A 181 7.39 23.03 -31.83
CA LEU A 181 6.95 22.41 -33.10
C LEU A 181 5.62 22.96 -33.64
N LYS A 182 4.76 23.58 -32.82
CA LYS A 182 3.43 24.10 -33.22
C LYS A 182 3.42 25.59 -33.62
N GLY A 183 4.58 26.15 -34.00
CA GLY A 183 4.79 27.53 -34.47
C GLY A 183 3.57 28.45 -34.61
N GLY A 184 3.44 29.43 -33.70
CA GLY A 184 2.54 30.59 -33.93
C GLY A 184 1.91 31.28 -32.71
N GLY A 185 2.06 30.80 -31.48
CA GLY A 185 1.48 31.44 -30.28
C GLY A 185 2.34 31.23 -29.03
N ASN A 186 2.15 32.04 -27.98
CA ASN A 186 3.01 32.06 -26.78
C ASN A 186 3.10 30.65 -26.14
N PRO A 187 4.25 29.95 -26.28
CA PRO A 187 4.44 28.55 -25.88
C PRO A 187 4.01 28.25 -24.45
N LEU A 188 4.21 29.21 -23.57
CA LEU A 188 3.95 29.11 -22.13
C LEU A 188 2.45 29.05 -21.80
N GLN A 189 1.57 29.66 -22.60
CA GLN A 189 0.13 29.68 -22.34
C GLN A 189 -0.53 28.31 -22.61
N GLY A 190 -0.12 27.62 -23.67
CA GLY A 190 -0.60 26.27 -23.98
C GLY A 190 -0.13 25.24 -22.95
N VAL A 191 1.14 25.32 -22.54
CA VAL A 191 1.73 24.47 -21.49
C VAL A 191 1.04 24.70 -20.14
N MET A 192 0.79 25.97 -19.76
CA MET A 192 0.07 26.30 -18.51
C MET A 192 -1.38 25.80 -18.49
N GLY A 193 -2.08 25.87 -19.63
CA GLY A 193 -3.45 25.35 -19.75
C GLY A 193 -3.53 23.82 -19.57
N SER A 194 -2.65 23.09 -20.26
CA SER A 194 -2.56 21.62 -20.15
C SER A 194 -2.11 21.15 -18.76
N LEU A 195 -1.19 21.87 -18.13
CA LEU A 195 -0.77 21.60 -16.75
C LEU A 195 -1.89 21.85 -15.72
N GLY A 196 -2.69 22.90 -15.92
CA GLY A 196 -3.87 23.16 -15.09
C GLY A 196 -4.90 22.05 -15.21
N GLY A 197 -5.19 21.59 -16.44
CA GLY A 197 -6.08 20.45 -16.69
C GLY A 197 -5.60 19.14 -16.06
N LEU A 198 -4.31 18.83 -16.23
CA LEU A 198 -3.63 17.68 -15.61
C LEU A 198 -3.73 17.73 -14.09
N GLN A 199 -3.42 18.88 -13.48
CA GLN A 199 -3.50 19.04 -12.02
C GLN A 199 -4.92 18.81 -11.51
N THR A 200 -5.94 19.39 -12.16
CA THR A 200 -7.35 19.20 -11.78
C THR A 200 -7.79 17.74 -11.96
N ALA A 201 -7.42 17.10 -13.07
CA ALA A 201 -7.75 15.70 -13.33
C ALA A 201 -7.14 14.77 -12.28
N ILE A 202 -5.87 14.97 -11.93
CA ILE A 202 -5.19 14.22 -10.87
C ILE A 202 -5.88 14.45 -9.52
N GLN A 203 -6.20 15.70 -9.16
CA GLN A 203 -6.90 16.00 -7.91
C GLN A 203 -8.28 15.33 -7.81
N ASN A 204 -9.04 15.32 -8.90
CA ASN A 204 -10.35 14.67 -8.95
C ASN A 204 -10.22 13.15 -8.82
N GLU A 205 -9.23 12.55 -9.48
CA GLU A 205 -8.98 11.12 -9.38
C GLU A 205 -8.56 10.71 -7.96
N TRP A 206 -7.70 11.49 -7.31
CA TRP A 206 -7.35 11.24 -5.91
C TRP A 206 -8.56 11.29 -4.98
N LYS A 207 -9.46 12.26 -5.15
CA LYS A 207 -10.72 12.34 -4.37
C LYS A 207 -11.62 11.13 -4.63
N ASN A 208 -11.66 10.61 -5.85
CA ASN A 208 -12.44 9.43 -6.19
C ASN A 208 -11.88 8.17 -5.51
N GLN A 209 -10.55 8.02 -5.49
CA GLN A 209 -9.88 6.86 -4.91
C GLN A 209 -9.80 6.91 -3.38
N GLU A 210 -9.79 8.10 -2.78
CA GLU A 210 -9.64 8.30 -1.34
C GLU A 210 -10.64 7.45 -0.52
N LYS A 211 -11.91 7.41 -0.94
CA LYS A 211 -12.94 6.62 -0.26
C LYS A 211 -12.63 5.12 -0.27
N ASP A 212 -12.15 4.60 -1.40
CA ASP A 212 -11.80 3.19 -1.54
C ASP A 212 -10.59 2.83 -0.65
N PHE A 213 -9.57 3.70 -0.60
CA PHE A 213 -8.43 3.51 0.31
C PHE A 213 -8.83 3.55 1.78
N GLN A 214 -9.69 4.50 2.17
CA GLN A 214 -10.17 4.61 3.54
C GLN A 214 -11.01 3.41 3.95
N GLN A 215 -11.91 2.94 3.08
CA GLN A 215 -12.73 1.77 3.35
C GLN A 215 -11.85 0.52 3.49
N PHE A 216 -10.91 0.33 2.58
CA PHE A 216 -9.97 -0.78 2.68
C PHE A 216 -9.15 -0.75 3.96
N GLY A 217 -8.62 0.42 4.34
CA GLY A 217 -7.91 0.58 5.60
C GLY A 217 -8.78 0.19 6.82
N LYS A 218 -10.08 0.54 6.78
CA LYS A 218 -11.04 0.14 7.82
C LYS A 218 -11.25 -1.36 7.88
N ASP A 219 -11.44 -1.99 6.73
CA ASP A 219 -11.68 -3.43 6.63
C ASP A 219 -10.42 -4.23 7.06
N VAL A 220 -9.23 -3.77 6.64
CA VAL A 220 -7.95 -4.34 7.08
C VAL A 220 -7.83 -4.25 8.60
N CYS A 221 -8.05 -3.08 9.18
CA CYS A 221 -7.94 -2.92 10.62
C CYS A 221 -8.96 -3.77 11.38
N SER A 222 -10.22 -3.83 10.94
CA SER A 222 -11.24 -4.68 11.55
C SER A 222 -10.79 -6.14 11.59
N ARG A 223 -10.23 -6.64 10.48
CA ARG A 223 -9.69 -8.00 10.40
C ARG A 223 -8.50 -8.20 11.34
N VAL A 224 -7.57 -7.26 11.38
CA VAL A 224 -6.39 -7.35 12.25
C VAL A 224 -6.78 -7.34 13.74
N VAL A 225 -7.80 -6.54 14.12
CA VAL A 225 -8.36 -6.57 15.49
C VAL A 225 -8.92 -7.95 15.82
N THR A 226 -9.76 -8.50 14.95
CA THR A 226 -10.33 -9.85 15.15
C THR A 226 -9.24 -10.91 15.26
N LEU A 227 -8.23 -10.89 14.38
CA LEU A 227 -7.10 -11.82 14.44
C LEU A 227 -6.33 -11.72 15.76
N GLU A 228 -6.08 -10.52 16.25
CA GLU A 228 -5.36 -10.32 17.52
C GLU A 228 -6.20 -10.79 18.72
N ASP A 229 -7.51 -10.59 18.69
CA ASP A 229 -8.41 -11.09 19.74
C ASP A 229 -8.51 -12.62 19.71
N SER A 230 -8.64 -13.23 18.53
CA SER A 230 -8.59 -14.69 18.33
C SER A 230 -7.28 -15.28 18.85
N ARG A 231 -6.14 -14.65 18.56
CA ARG A 231 -4.82 -15.05 19.06
C ARG A 231 -4.77 -15.02 20.58
N LYS A 232 -5.19 -13.91 21.21
CA LYS A 232 -5.21 -13.76 22.67
C LYS A 232 -6.11 -14.78 23.33
N ALA A 233 -7.29 -15.05 22.77
CA ALA A 233 -8.23 -16.05 23.27
C ALA A 233 -7.60 -17.45 23.23
N LEU A 234 -7.02 -17.83 22.08
CA LEU A 234 -6.35 -19.12 21.92
C LEU A 234 -5.20 -19.27 22.91
N VAL A 235 -4.23 -18.35 22.91
CA VAL A 235 -3.05 -18.42 23.80
C VAL A 235 -3.46 -18.34 25.28
N GLY A 236 -4.46 -17.52 25.61
CA GLY A 236 -4.99 -17.39 26.97
C GLY A 236 -5.66 -18.66 27.49
N SER A 237 -6.18 -19.50 26.60
CA SER A 237 -6.76 -20.81 26.93
C SER A 237 -5.72 -21.89 27.20
N LEU A 238 -4.46 -21.70 26.78
CA LEU A 238 -3.37 -22.70 26.93
C LEU A 238 -2.75 -22.72 28.34
N LYS A 239 -3.45 -22.19 29.34
CA LYS A 239 -2.98 -22.19 30.74
C LYS A 239 -3.14 -23.55 31.40
#